data_AF-A0A2V9QF23-F1
#
_entry.id   AF-A0A2V9QF23-F1
#
_cell.length_a   1.000
_cell.length_b   1.000
_cell.length_c   1.000
_cell.angle_alpha   90.00
_cell.angle_beta   90.00
_cell.angle_gamma   90.00
#
_symmetry.space_group_name_H-M   'P 1'
#
loop_
_entity.id
_entity.type
_entity.pdbx_description
1 polymer ?
#
loop_
_entity_poly.entity_id
_entity_poly.type
_entity_poly.pdbx_seq_one_letter_code
_entity_poly.pdbx_strand_id
1 'polypeptide(L)'
;MNGTVRVPAYNSRKHKMLFSSRVLRASVLVLMVSPVFAADWRTAESQLATKIVATTGPGVIALEVTNRSSISSADVEQIRRELTSLLGDSGVRVWQPDQAAATIKLTFSENLQQYVWVAQIQQAANQESVVMVSLPRPASSVAAQNSQPLNLHATPVISQAEPILDFAILEGNPRRLLVLDATAVTIHEFKDGRWLAGQSLPIKTPVSLPRDLRGRIFLRKDHLFDVFLPGLVCRSSGSAPLSMNCQQSDDPWPIQTEDAGLSGFFSPTRDFFTGALVPGILKQRSAPAFYSAAGVPRHNYTLWLFAAVDGTLHLLDGINDQVAAKVHWGSDIAGLRTACRPGAQVAATMQQEDGGDALQAFEVPDREPLAVSGKLALSGNVSALWTTQAGDAVTAVVLNSDTGNYDALQINLTCAQ
;
A
#
# COMPACT_ATOMS: atom_id res chain seq x y z
N MET A 1 -3.66 -21.58 -36.91
CA MET A 1 -2.56 -21.24 -35.98
C MET A 1 -2.52 -19.72 -35.84
N ASN A 2 -3.32 -19.16 -34.93
CA ASN A 2 -3.35 -17.72 -34.68
C ASN A 2 -2.58 -17.43 -33.39
N GLY A 3 -1.32 -17.02 -33.54
CA GLY A 3 -0.50 -16.54 -32.44
C GLY A 3 -0.95 -15.13 -32.05
N THR A 4 -1.69 -15.01 -30.95
CA THR A 4 -1.95 -13.73 -30.29
C THR A 4 -0.64 -13.15 -29.77
N VAL A 5 -0.16 -12.09 -30.42
CA VAL A 5 0.94 -11.26 -29.95
C VAL A 5 0.50 -10.58 -28.65
N ARG A 6 1.11 -10.96 -27.52
CA ARG A 6 1.00 -10.21 -26.25
C ARG A 6 1.74 -8.90 -26.43
N VAL A 7 1.01 -7.79 -26.40
CA VAL A 7 1.60 -6.46 -26.23
C VAL A 7 1.89 -6.29 -24.73
N PRO A 8 3.13 -6.03 -24.31
CA PRO A 8 3.43 -5.71 -22.91
C PRO A 8 2.77 -4.39 -22.52
N ALA A 9 2.09 -4.38 -21.36
CA ALA A 9 1.60 -3.16 -20.72
C ALA A 9 2.79 -2.34 -20.22
N TYR A 10 2.75 -1.03 -20.47
CA TYR A 10 3.87 -0.11 -20.30
C TYR A 10 4.49 -0.19 -18.90
N ASN A 11 5.77 -0.57 -18.90
CA ASN A 11 6.70 -0.50 -17.80
C ASN A 11 7.98 0.13 -18.38
N SER A 12 8.01 1.46 -18.48
CA SER A 12 9.26 2.19 -18.77
C SER A 12 9.28 3.57 -18.13
N ARG A 13 10.48 3.98 -17.70
CA ARG A 13 10.81 5.36 -17.29
C ARG A 13 11.17 6.26 -18.48
N LYS A 14 11.27 5.72 -19.70
CA LYS A 14 11.54 6.44 -20.96
C LYS A 14 11.07 5.60 -22.14
N HIS A 15 9.97 5.96 -22.80
CA HIS A 15 9.81 5.91 -24.27
C HIS A 15 8.45 6.52 -24.68
N LYS A 16 8.50 7.59 -25.49
CA LYS A 16 7.36 8.28 -26.11
C LYS A 16 6.82 7.48 -27.30
N MET A 17 5.48 7.45 -27.48
CA MET A 17 4.83 7.55 -28.79
C MET A 17 3.33 7.90 -28.65
N LEU A 18 2.93 8.92 -29.41
CA LEU A 18 1.61 9.58 -29.46
C LEU A 18 0.55 8.72 -30.15
N PHE A 19 -0.66 8.65 -29.59
CA PHE A 19 -1.88 8.34 -30.36
C PHE A 19 -3.07 9.16 -29.85
N SER A 20 -3.62 10.00 -30.73
CA SER A 20 -4.83 10.78 -30.47
C SER A 20 -6.08 9.97 -30.85
N SER A 21 -7.13 10.01 -30.03
CA SER A 21 -8.47 9.62 -30.49
C SER A 21 -9.54 10.39 -29.73
N ARG A 22 -10.33 11.16 -30.48
CA ARG A 22 -11.51 11.91 -30.03
C ARG A 22 -12.70 10.95 -29.89
N VAL A 23 -13.45 11.02 -28.78
CA VAL A 23 -14.83 10.49 -28.75
C VAL A 23 -15.76 11.42 -27.96
N LEU A 24 -16.90 11.69 -28.59
CA LEU A 24 -18.05 12.49 -28.17
C LEU A 24 -18.68 11.98 -26.85
N ARG A 25 -19.09 12.94 -26.00
CA ARG A 25 -19.96 12.70 -24.83
C ARG A 25 -21.43 12.73 -25.25
N ALA A 26 -22.20 11.73 -24.82
CA ALA A 26 -23.65 11.81 -24.73
C ALA A 26 -24.05 11.50 -23.27
N SER A 27 -24.71 12.47 -22.64
CA SER A 27 -25.17 12.40 -21.25
C SER A 27 -26.61 11.94 -21.20
N VAL A 28 -26.90 10.89 -20.43
CA VAL A 28 -28.26 10.47 -20.06
C VAL A 28 -28.40 10.60 -18.55
N LEU A 29 -29.40 11.37 -18.12
CA LEU A 29 -29.73 11.65 -16.73
C LEU A 29 -30.74 10.60 -16.23
N VAL A 30 -30.40 9.84 -15.18
CA VAL A 30 -31.32 8.92 -14.50
C VAL A 30 -31.39 9.32 -13.02
N LEU A 31 -32.60 9.62 -12.55
CA LEU A 31 -32.94 9.87 -11.14
C LEU A 31 -32.99 8.53 -10.39
N MET A 32 -32.17 8.38 -9.34
CA MET A 32 -32.18 7.22 -8.44
C MET A 32 -32.62 7.65 -7.04
N VAL A 33 -33.61 6.95 -6.51
CA VAL A 33 -34.03 6.98 -5.10
C VAL A 33 -33.14 6.00 -4.34
N SER A 34 -32.48 6.44 -3.27
CA SER A 34 -31.54 5.62 -2.50
C SER A 34 -32.22 4.96 -1.29
N PRO A 35 -32.30 3.62 -1.22
CA PRO A 35 -32.47 2.92 0.05
C PRO A 35 -31.10 2.74 0.75
N VAL A 36 -31.10 2.84 2.08
CA VAL A 36 -29.97 2.45 2.93
C VAL A 36 -30.04 0.93 3.12
N PHE A 37 -29.05 0.18 2.63
CA PHE A 37 -28.96 -1.27 2.85
C PHE A 37 -27.91 -1.59 3.91
N ALA A 38 -28.34 -2.19 5.02
CA ALA A 38 -27.48 -3.01 5.86
C ALA A 38 -27.30 -4.39 5.19
N ALA A 39 -26.10 -4.98 5.25
CA ALA A 39 -25.90 -6.33 4.76
C ALA A 39 -26.67 -7.33 5.65
N ASP A 40 -27.59 -8.10 5.06
CA ASP A 40 -28.36 -9.12 5.78
C ASP A 40 -27.62 -10.47 5.76
N TRP A 41 -26.99 -10.80 6.89
CA TRP A 41 -26.20 -12.01 7.07
C TRP A 41 -27.04 -13.27 7.31
N ARG A 42 -28.32 -13.11 7.66
CA ARG A 42 -29.18 -14.20 8.19
C ARG A 42 -29.29 -15.40 7.26
N THR A 43 -29.39 -15.13 5.96
CA THR A 43 -29.51 -16.19 4.96
C THR A 43 -28.24 -17.04 4.91
N ALA A 44 -27.06 -16.42 5.00
CA ALA A 44 -25.80 -17.13 5.00
C ALA A 44 -25.56 -17.90 6.30
N GLU A 45 -25.92 -17.31 7.44
CA GLU A 45 -25.85 -17.94 8.76
C GLU A 45 -26.70 -19.22 8.81
N SER A 46 -27.96 -19.13 8.38
CA SER A 46 -28.89 -20.27 8.33
C SER A 46 -28.37 -21.38 7.41
N GLN A 47 -27.96 -21.03 6.19
CA GLN A 47 -27.42 -22.02 5.23
C GLN A 47 -26.15 -22.70 5.73
N LEU A 48 -25.26 -21.94 6.37
CA LEU A 48 -24.02 -22.48 6.91
C LEU A 48 -24.30 -23.40 8.10
N ALA A 49 -25.19 -23.00 9.01
CA ALA A 49 -25.61 -23.82 10.14
C ALA A 49 -26.19 -25.16 9.66
N THR A 50 -27.09 -25.15 8.68
CA THR A 50 -27.68 -26.37 8.11
C THR A 50 -26.61 -27.30 7.52
N LYS A 51 -25.64 -26.75 6.77
CA LYS A 51 -24.54 -27.54 6.19
C LYS A 51 -23.63 -28.13 7.25
N ILE A 52 -23.33 -27.38 8.31
CA ILE A 52 -22.54 -27.87 9.45
C ILE A 52 -23.26 -29.02 10.14
N VAL A 53 -24.53 -28.83 10.52
CA VAL A 53 -25.35 -29.85 11.21
C VAL A 53 -25.48 -31.12 10.38
N ALA A 54 -25.71 -30.99 9.07
CA ALA A 54 -25.78 -32.14 8.16
C ALA A 54 -24.47 -32.93 8.11
N THR A 55 -23.34 -32.28 8.42
CA THR A 55 -22.02 -32.90 8.40
C THR A 55 -21.62 -33.45 9.76
N THR A 56 -21.85 -32.73 10.85
CA THR A 56 -21.43 -33.11 12.22
C THR A 56 -22.43 -33.98 12.96
N GLY A 57 -23.72 -33.86 12.64
CA GLY A 57 -24.79 -34.33 13.51
C GLY A 57 -24.88 -33.54 14.83
N PRO A 58 -25.82 -33.88 15.72
CA PRO A 58 -25.94 -33.29 17.05
C PRO A 58 -24.75 -33.69 17.93
N GLY A 59 -24.30 -32.78 18.81
CA GLY A 59 -23.13 -33.04 19.65
C GLY A 59 -22.44 -31.77 20.14
N VAL A 60 -21.22 -31.93 20.67
CA VAL A 60 -20.37 -30.81 21.11
C VAL A 60 -19.28 -30.56 20.09
N ILE A 61 -19.14 -29.32 19.65
CA ILE A 61 -18.11 -28.88 18.70
C ILE A 61 -17.28 -27.74 19.29
N ALA A 62 -16.08 -27.53 18.77
CA ALA A 62 -15.31 -26.30 18.98
C ALA A 62 -15.37 -25.43 17.74
N LEU A 63 -15.52 -24.12 17.91
CA LEU A 63 -15.62 -23.15 16.81
C LEU A 63 -14.49 -22.13 16.90
N GLU A 64 -13.60 -22.17 15.92
CA GLU A 64 -12.54 -21.18 15.71
C GLU A 64 -12.94 -20.28 14.53
N VAL A 65 -12.92 -18.96 14.73
CA VAL A 65 -13.32 -17.99 13.71
C VAL A 65 -12.12 -17.17 13.28
N THR A 66 -11.87 -17.11 11.98
CA THR A 66 -10.84 -16.27 11.36
C THR A 66 -11.48 -15.37 10.31
N ASN A 67 -11.32 -14.06 10.45
CA ASN A 67 -11.79 -13.11 9.44
C ASN A 67 -10.66 -12.67 8.50
N ARG A 68 -10.83 -12.92 7.20
CA ARG A 68 -9.97 -12.46 6.09
C ARG A 68 -10.74 -11.61 5.09
N SER A 69 -11.95 -11.20 5.45
CA SER A 69 -12.84 -10.37 4.65
C SER A 69 -12.91 -8.95 5.20
N SER A 70 -13.67 -8.10 4.51
CA SER A 70 -13.99 -6.72 4.91
C SER A 70 -15.07 -6.61 6.00
N ILE A 71 -15.64 -7.74 6.46
CA ILE A 71 -16.65 -7.77 7.52
C ILE A 71 -16.07 -7.16 8.80
N SER A 72 -16.81 -6.26 9.46
CA SER A 72 -16.33 -5.59 10.67
C SER A 72 -16.19 -6.56 11.86
N SER A 73 -15.37 -6.22 12.86
CA SER A 73 -15.25 -7.03 14.08
C SER A 73 -16.58 -7.16 14.84
N ALA A 74 -17.39 -6.09 14.85
CA ALA A 74 -18.72 -6.10 15.44
C ALA A 74 -19.66 -7.06 14.70
N ASP A 75 -19.63 -7.05 13.36
CA ASP A 75 -20.42 -7.95 12.53
C ASP A 75 -19.94 -9.40 12.68
N VAL A 76 -18.63 -9.65 12.72
CA VAL A 76 -18.07 -11.00 12.96
C VAL A 76 -18.56 -11.57 14.28
N GLU A 77 -18.55 -10.78 15.36
CA GLU A 77 -19.05 -11.22 16.66
C GLU A 77 -20.57 -11.43 16.65
N GLN A 78 -21.32 -10.62 15.91
CA GLN A 78 -22.75 -10.83 15.70
C GLN A 78 -23.02 -12.15 14.94
N ILE A 79 -22.36 -12.36 13.82
CA ILE A 79 -22.46 -13.58 13.01
C ILE A 79 -22.11 -14.81 13.84
N ARG A 80 -21.05 -14.72 14.66
CA ARG A 80 -20.65 -15.82 15.55
C ARG A 80 -21.73 -16.17 16.56
N ARG A 81 -22.36 -15.17 17.19
CA ARG A 81 -23.44 -15.38 18.16
C ARG A 81 -24.66 -16.02 17.49
N GLU A 82 -25.09 -15.48 16.36
CA GLU A 82 -26.26 -15.99 15.62
C GLU A 82 -26.02 -17.41 15.09
N LEU A 83 -24.86 -17.67 14.51
CA LEU A 83 -24.49 -19.02 14.05
C LEU A 83 -24.48 -20.02 15.22
N THR A 84 -23.98 -19.61 16.38
CA THR A 84 -23.98 -20.46 17.59
C THR A 84 -25.39 -20.74 18.08
N SER A 85 -26.29 -19.75 18.02
CA SER A 85 -27.71 -19.93 18.34
C SER A 85 -28.38 -20.93 17.39
N LEU A 86 -28.21 -20.76 16.08
CA LEU A 86 -28.79 -21.64 15.05
C LEU A 86 -28.30 -23.09 15.15
N LEU A 87 -27.02 -23.28 15.48
CA LEU A 87 -26.45 -24.59 15.76
C LEU A 87 -27.06 -25.21 17.04
N GLY A 88 -27.23 -24.39 18.08
CA GLY A 88 -27.87 -24.78 19.34
C GLY A 88 -29.30 -25.30 19.15
N ASP A 89 -30.09 -24.61 18.34
CA ASP A 89 -31.46 -25.01 17.99
C ASP A 89 -31.54 -26.37 17.28
N SER A 90 -30.43 -26.79 16.65
CA SER A 90 -30.28 -28.08 15.96
C SER A 90 -29.56 -29.15 16.80
N GLY A 91 -29.35 -28.90 18.09
CA GLY A 91 -28.72 -29.86 19.02
C GLY A 91 -27.19 -29.89 18.97
N VAL A 92 -26.56 -28.89 18.35
CA VAL A 92 -25.09 -28.73 18.31
C VAL A 92 -24.66 -27.64 19.29
N ARG A 93 -23.85 -28.00 20.29
CA ARG A 93 -23.35 -27.06 21.30
C ARG A 93 -21.89 -26.70 21.02
N VAL A 94 -21.58 -25.41 21.05
CA VAL A 94 -20.21 -24.92 20.91
C VAL A 94 -19.54 -24.91 22.29
N TRP A 95 -18.36 -25.51 22.41
CA TRP A 95 -17.57 -25.58 23.64
C TRP A 95 -16.06 -25.52 23.36
N GLN A 96 -15.25 -25.72 24.41
CA GLN A 96 -13.79 -25.78 24.34
C GLN A 96 -13.30 -27.00 23.54
N PRO A 97 -12.19 -26.90 22.78
CA PRO A 97 -11.65 -27.98 21.94
C PRO A 97 -11.49 -29.32 22.65
N ASP A 98 -11.04 -29.32 23.90
CA ASP A 98 -10.74 -30.55 24.66
C ASP A 98 -11.97 -31.41 24.97
N GLN A 99 -13.17 -30.84 24.85
CA GLN A 99 -14.45 -31.53 25.11
C GLN A 99 -15.31 -31.64 23.84
N ALA A 100 -14.77 -31.24 22.70
CA ALA A 100 -15.48 -31.25 21.43
C ALA A 100 -15.23 -32.55 20.66
N ALA A 101 -16.30 -33.14 20.13
CA ALA A 101 -16.23 -34.27 19.21
C ALA A 101 -15.78 -33.83 17.81
N ALA A 102 -15.89 -32.54 17.48
CA ALA A 102 -15.40 -31.98 16.23
C ALA A 102 -14.89 -30.55 16.38
N THR A 103 -13.86 -30.18 15.63
CA THR A 103 -13.39 -28.79 15.53
C THR A 103 -13.79 -28.18 14.20
N ILE A 104 -14.39 -27.00 14.24
CA ILE A 104 -14.78 -26.21 13.07
C ILE A 104 -13.91 -24.97 12.99
N LYS A 105 -13.15 -24.86 11.91
CA LYS A 105 -12.43 -23.63 11.54
C LYS A 105 -13.25 -22.87 10.51
N LEU A 106 -13.91 -21.81 10.97
CA LEU A 106 -14.69 -20.90 10.14
C LEU A 106 -13.80 -19.76 9.65
N THR A 107 -13.62 -19.68 8.34
CA THR A 107 -12.92 -18.57 7.68
C THR A 107 -13.91 -17.72 6.89
N PHE A 108 -13.99 -16.44 7.23
CA PHE A 108 -14.66 -15.45 6.39
C PHE A 108 -13.68 -14.94 5.35
N SER A 109 -13.98 -15.16 4.08
CA SER A 109 -13.21 -14.69 2.94
C SER A 109 -14.11 -13.90 2.01
N GLU A 110 -13.55 -13.26 0.99
CA GLU A 110 -14.30 -12.52 -0.01
C GLU A 110 -13.57 -12.48 -1.35
N ASN A 111 -14.35 -12.21 -2.39
CA ASN A 111 -13.86 -11.79 -3.70
C ASN A 111 -14.63 -10.53 -4.14
N LEU A 112 -14.41 -10.09 -5.38
CA LEU A 112 -14.99 -8.87 -5.93
C LEU A 112 -16.54 -8.86 -5.97
N GLN A 113 -17.19 -10.02 -5.88
CA GLN A 113 -18.64 -10.15 -6.06
C GLN A 113 -19.36 -10.69 -4.82
N GLN A 114 -18.66 -11.48 -3.99
CA GLN A 114 -19.28 -12.30 -2.96
C GLN A 114 -18.39 -12.40 -1.72
N TYR A 115 -18.99 -12.41 -0.54
CA TYR A 115 -18.36 -13.04 0.61
C TYR A 115 -18.43 -14.56 0.45
N VAL A 116 -17.37 -15.24 0.87
CA VAL A 116 -17.26 -16.70 0.85
C VAL A 116 -16.90 -17.16 2.26
N TRP A 117 -17.83 -17.84 2.90
CA TRP A 117 -17.66 -18.38 4.24
C TRP A 117 -17.31 -19.86 4.11
N VAL A 118 -16.17 -20.25 4.68
CA VAL A 118 -15.64 -21.60 4.58
C VAL A 118 -15.56 -22.19 5.98
N ALA A 119 -16.28 -23.28 6.24
CA ALA A 119 -16.14 -24.05 7.47
C ALA A 119 -15.41 -25.36 7.17
N GLN A 120 -14.21 -25.50 7.72
CA GLN A 120 -13.45 -26.75 7.72
C GLN A 120 -13.80 -27.51 9.00
N ILE A 121 -14.31 -28.72 8.87
CA ILE A 121 -14.85 -29.54 9.95
C ILE A 121 -13.98 -30.78 10.11
N GLN A 122 -13.40 -30.96 11.30
CA GLN A 122 -12.58 -32.11 11.68
C GLN A 122 -13.28 -32.93 12.76
N GLN A 123 -13.76 -34.13 12.44
CA GLN A 123 -14.52 -35.02 13.35
C GLN A 123 -13.68 -36.17 13.93
N ALA A 124 -12.51 -36.44 13.34
CA ALA A 124 -11.52 -37.41 13.79
C ALA A 124 -10.19 -37.14 13.08
N ALA A 125 -9.10 -37.79 13.51
CA ALA A 125 -7.74 -37.56 12.99
C ALA A 125 -7.61 -37.63 11.45
N ASN A 126 -8.53 -38.31 10.74
CA ASN A 126 -8.51 -38.47 9.28
C ASN A 126 -9.86 -38.14 8.59
N GLN A 127 -10.81 -37.49 9.26
CA GLN A 127 -12.07 -37.06 8.63
C GLN A 127 -12.16 -35.53 8.62
N GLU A 128 -11.77 -34.96 7.48
CA GLU A 128 -11.90 -33.53 7.19
C GLU A 128 -12.97 -33.33 6.12
N SER A 129 -13.87 -32.38 6.36
CA SER A 129 -14.91 -31.98 5.42
C SER A 129 -14.96 -30.47 5.34
N VAL A 130 -15.29 -29.93 4.16
CA VAL A 130 -15.33 -28.49 3.92
C VAL A 130 -16.70 -28.14 3.39
N VAL A 131 -17.37 -27.21 4.07
CA VAL A 131 -18.63 -26.63 3.60
C VAL A 131 -18.45 -25.14 3.34
N MET A 132 -19.06 -24.66 2.26
CA MET A 132 -18.95 -23.28 1.83
C MET A 132 -20.32 -22.66 1.60
N VAL A 133 -20.46 -21.39 1.96
CA VAL A 133 -21.61 -20.54 1.65
C VAL A 133 -21.10 -19.25 1.01
N SER A 134 -21.79 -18.79 -0.01
CA SER A 134 -21.47 -17.55 -0.72
C SER A 134 -22.65 -16.62 -0.67
N LEU A 135 -22.41 -15.35 -0.43
CA LEU A 135 -23.43 -14.33 -0.35
C LEU A 135 -22.99 -13.10 -1.15
N PRO A 136 -23.91 -12.46 -1.90
CA PRO A 136 -23.60 -11.27 -2.66
C PRO A 136 -23.06 -10.18 -1.74
N ARG A 137 -21.98 -9.55 -2.19
CA ARG A 137 -21.44 -8.40 -1.50
C ARG A 137 -22.25 -7.15 -1.90
N PRO A 138 -22.67 -6.29 -0.95
CA PRO A 138 -23.16 -4.96 -1.31
C PRO A 138 -22.03 -4.22 -2.04
N ALA A 139 -22.29 -3.71 -3.25
CA ALA A 139 -21.27 -3.03 -4.04
C ALA A 139 -20.62 -1.90 -3.20
N SER A 140 -19.38 -2.10 -2.78
CA SER A 140 -18.63 -1.15 -1.96
C SER A 140 -18.27 0.13 -2.72
N SER A 141 -18.56 0.16 -4.02
CA SER A 141 -18.49 1.35 -4.87
C SER A 141 -19.39 2.50 -4.39
N VAL A 142 -20.50 2.23 -3.69
CA VAL A 142 -21.45 3.30 -3.31
C VAL A 142 -20.92 4.18 -2.16
N ALA A 143 -20.12 3.63 -1.24
CA ALA A 143 -19.57 4.41 -0.13
C ALA A 143 -18.40 5.32 -0.56
N ALA A 144 -17.53 4.85 -1.45
CA ALA A 144 -16.45 5.66 -2.01
C ALA A 144 -16.97 6.74 -2.97
N GLN A 145 -18.02 6.45 -3.76
CA GLN A 145 -18.62 7.44 -4.67
C GLN A 145 -19.40 8.56 -3.99
N ASN A 146 -19.84 8.37 -2.74
CA ASN A 146 -20.55 9.41 -1.97
C ASN A 146 -19.62 10.26 -1.07
N SER A 147 -18.30 10.08 -1.17
CA SER A 147 -17.32 10.84 -0.41
C SER A 147 -16.78 12.03 -1.22
N GLN A 148 -16.71 13.23 -0.64
CA GLN A 148 -16.23 14.44 -1.34
C GLN A 148 -14.85 14.21 -1.96
N PRO A 149 -14.63 14.46 -3.26
CA PRO A 149 -13.38 14.14 -3.93
C PRO A 149 -12.18 14.79 -3.22
N LEU A 150 -11.06 14.07 -3.17
CA LEU A 150 -9.82 14.60 -2.63
C LEU A 150 -9.04 15.33 -3.73
N ASN A 151 -8.23 16.30 -3.33
CA ASN A 151 -7.30 17.00 -4.20
C ASN A 151 -5.87 16.76 -3.72
N LEU A 152 -5.00 16.38 -4.65
CA LEU A 152 -3.55 16.35 -4.42
C LEU A 152 -2.99 17.76 -4.63
N HIS A 153 -2.26 18.25 -3.63
CA HIS A 153 -1.59 19.54 -3.69
C HIS A 153 -0.08 19.33 -3.60
N ALA A 154 0.66 19.72 -4.64
CA ALA A 154 2.13 19.73 -4.64
C ALA A 154 2.65 21.10 -4.20
N THR A 155 3.47 21.10 -3.16
CA THR A 155 4.21 22.27 -2.69
C THR A 155 5.69 22.11 -3.08
N PRO A 156 6.25 23.01 -3.90
CA PRO A 156 7.66 22.96 -4.23
C PRO A 156 8.53 23.24 -3.00
N VAL A 157 9.58 22.44 -2.82
CA VAL A 157 10.52 22.54 -1.70
C VAL A 157 11.84 23.15 -2.15
N ILE A 158 12.49 22.53 -3.14
CA ILE A 158 13.75 23.02 -3.73
C ILE A 158 13.86 22.52 -5.18
N SER A 159 14.63 23.23 -6.01
CA SER A 159 14.98 22.82 -7.37
C SER A 159 16.48 23.01 -7.55
N GLN A 160 17.16 22.02 -8.15
CA GLN A 160 18.60 22.09 -8.43
C GLN A 160 18.97 21.25 -9.66
N ALA A 161 20.13 21.53 -10.25
CA ALA A 161 20.60 20.81 -11.44
C ALA A 161 21.15 19.42 -11.09
N GLU A 162 21.77 19.28 -9.92
CA GLU A 162 22.31 18.02 -9.44
C GLU A 162 21.18 17.04 -9.07
N PRO A 163 21.34 15.73 -9.35
CA PRO A 163 20.33 14.73 -9.01
C PRO A 163 19.96 14.70 -7.53
N ILE A 164 18.67 14.87 -7.25
CA ILE A 164 18.09 14.59 -5.94
C ILE A 164 17.65 13.12 -5.93
N LEU A 165 18.15 12.34 -4.97
CA LEU A 165 17.79 10.93 -4.79
C LEU A 165 16.64 10.77 -3.80
N ASP A 166 16.66 11.58 -2.73
CA ASP A 166 15.59 11.70 -1.73
C ASP A 166 15.78 13.00 -0.95
N PHE A 167 14.76 13.41 -0.21
CA PHE A 167 14.86 14.52 0.72
C PHE A 167 13.93 14.31 1.93
N ALA A 168 14.30 14.93 3.05
CA ALA A 168 13.49 14.90 4.27
C ALA A 168 13.50 16.27 4.95
N ILE A 169 12.37 16.63 5.55
CA ILE A 169 12.26 17.86 6.34
C ILE A 169 12.30 17.49 7.83
N LEU A 170 13.30 18.03 8.53
CA LEU A 170 13.38 18.01 9.98
C LEU A 170 12.62 19.23 10.52
N GLU A 171 11.50 18.96 11.17
CA GLU A 171 10.74 19.98 11.87
C GLU A 171 11.51 20.49 13.10
N GLY A 172 11.43 21.79 13.38
CA GLY A 172 12.22 22.44 14.43
C GLY A 172 12.31 23.95 14.23
N ASN A 173 13.09 24.62 15.08
CA ASN A 173 13.39 26.05 14.96
C ASN A 173 14.92 26.29 15.00
N PRO A 174 15.58 26.51 13.84
CA PRO A 174 15.00 26.59 12.50
C PRO A 174 14.62 25.21 11.92
N ARG A 175 13.69 25.19 10.97
CA ARG A 175 13.41 23.99 10.15
C ARG A 175 14.62 23.67 9.28
N ARG A 176 14.89 22.39 9.07
CA ARG A 176 16.01 21.94 8.21
C ARG A 176 15.52 21.01 7.11
N LEU A 177 16.08 21.15 5.92
CA LEU A 177 15.84 20.27 4.78
C LEU A 177 17.12 19.48 4.50
N LEU A 178 17.01 18.16 4.53
CA LEU A 178 18.07 17.24 4.12
C LEU A 178 17.84 16.90 2.65
N VAL A 179 18.82 17.16 1.80
CA VAL A 179 18.79 16.77 0.38
C VAL A 179 19.89 15.74 0.15
N LEU A 180 19.52 14.55 -0.32
CA LEU A 180 20.45 13.49 -0.67
C LEU A 180 20.74 13.54 -2.17
N ASP A 181 22.02 13.69 -2.51
CA ASP A 181 22.54 13.44 -3.84
C ASP A 181 23.48 12.22 -3.82
N ALA A 182 24.13 11.92 -4.95
CA ALA A 182 25.02 10.75 -5.08
C ALA A 182 26.30 10.83 -4.20
N THR A 183 26.65 12.02 -3.74
CA THR A 183 27.96 12.34 -3.15
C THR A 183 27.87 12.99 -1.77
N ALA A 184 26.70 13.47 -1.35
CA ALA A 184 26.53 14.11 -0.05
C ALA A 184 25.06 14.13 0.41
N VAL A 185 24.89 14.39 1.71
CA VAL A 185 23.66 14.98 2.24
C VAL A 185 23.90 16.46 2.49
N THR A 186 23.18 17.32 1.78
CA THR A 186 23.25 18.77 1.97
C THR A 186 22.10 19.23 2.86
N ILE A 187 22.45 19.90 3.96
CA ILE A 187 21.52 20.40 4.96
C ILE A 187 21.23 21.88 4.65
N HIS A 188 19.98 22.19 4.35
CA HIS A 188 19.51 23.55 4.18
C HIS A 188 18.77 24.01 5.44
N GLU A 189 18.95 25.26 5.83
CA GLU A 189 18.19 25.88 6.92
C GLU A 189 17.12 26.81 6.34
N PHE A 190 15.90 26.74 6.89
CA PHE A 190 14.84 27.67 6.52
C PHE A 190 15.03 29.00 7.26
N LYS A 191 15.36 30.06 6.52
CA LYS A 191 15.54 31.42 7.05
C LYS A 191 14.91 32.42 6.09
N ASP A 192 14.21 33.42 6.63
CA ASP A 192 13.57 34.50 5.86
C ASP A 192 12.69 34.00 4.70
N GLY A 193 11.94 32.92 4.93
CA GLY A 193 11.03 32.35 3.93
C GLY A 193 11.70 31.53 2.82
N ARG A 194 13.01 31.25 2.91
CA ARG A 194 13.78 30.52 1.89
C ARG A 194 14.67 29.45 2.52
N TRP A 195 14.96 28.42 1.73
CA TRP A 195 15.97 27.42 2.06
C TRP A 195 17.35 27.96 1.68
N LEU A 196 18.25 28.02 2.66
CA LEU A 196 19.65 28.41 2.46
C LEU A 196 20.54 27.21 2.71
N ALA A 197 21.40 26.89 1.74
CA ALA A 197 22.37 25.81 1.88
C ALA A 197 23.29 26.07 3.09
N GLY A 198 23.41 25.07 3.94
CA GLY A 198 24.24 25.09 5.13
C GLY A 198 25.35 24.06 5.03
N GLN A 199 25.37 23.13 5.98
CA GLN A 199 26.40 22.09 6.06
C GLN A 199 26.17 21.01 4.98
N SER A 200 27.26 20.54 4.37
CA SER A 200 27.24 19.34 3.51
C SER A 200 28.01 18.20 4.18
N LEU A 201 27.41 17.01 4.20
CA LEU A 201 27.97 15.80 4.78
C LEU A 201 28.39 14.86 3.63
N PRO A 202 29.69 14.77 3.31
CA PRO A 202 30.14 14.02 2.14
C PRO A 202 29.98 12.50 2.33
N ILE A 203 29.58 11.84 1.26
CA ILE A 203 29.46 10.39 1.12
C ILE A 203 30.60 9.93 0.21
N LYS A 204 31.49 9.09 0.76
CA LYS A 204 32.53 8.41 -0.02
C LYS A 204 32.06 7.02 -0.38
N THR A 205 31.77 6.78 -1.66
CA THR A 205 31.34 5.48 -2.13
C THR A 205 32.56 4.64 -2.54
N PRO A 206 32.79 3.47 -1.92
CA PRO A 206 33.95 2.63 -2.22
C PRO A 206 33.83 1.90 -3.58
N VAL A 207 32.64 1.91 -4.16
CA VAL A 207 32.29 1.24 -5.43
C VAL A 207 31.69 2.24 -6.41
N SER A 208 31.80 1.93 -7.70
CA SER A 208 31.10 2.66 -8.75
C SER A 208 29.59 2.51 -8.59
N LEU A 209 28.86 3.62 -8.58
CA LEU A 209 27.41 3.64 -8.45
C LEU A 209 26.71 3.21 -9.75
N PRO A 210 25.53 2.59 -9.67
CA PRO A 210 24.71 2.28 -10.84
C PRO A 210 24.27 3.55 -11.57
N ARG A 211 23.92 3.41 -12.86
CA ARG A 211 23.45 4.53 -13.69
C ARG A 211 22.09 5.09 -13.24
N ASP A 212 21.20 4.19 -12.81
CA ASP A 212 19.90 4.54 -12.23
C ASP A 212 20.03 4.42 -10.71
N LEU A 213 20.59 5.47 -10.12
CA LEU A 213 20.89 5.50 -8.69
C LEU A 213 19.63 5.84 -7.92
N ARG A 214 19.35 5.05 -6.89
CA ARG A 214 18.30 5.34 -5.91
C ARG A 214 18.93 5.58 -4.55
N GLY A 215 18.30 6.46 -3.79
CA GLY A 215 18.66 6.74 -2.41
C GLY A 215 17.43 6.87 -1.55
N ARG A 216 17.63 6.75 -0.24
CA ARG A 216 16.58 7.00 0.74
C ARG A 216 17.17 7.64 1.98
N ILE A 217 16.57 8.75 2.43
CA ILE A 217 16.76 9.30 3.76
C ILE A 217 15.67 8.72 4.66
N PHE A 218 16.06 8.25 5.83
CA PHE A 218 15.12 7.72 6.81
C PHE A 218 15.34 8.36 8.16
N LEU A 219 14.35 9.11 8.64
CA LEU A 219 14.46 9.82 9.92
C LEU A 219 14.40 8.84 11.10
N ARG A 220 15.21 9.09 12.12
CA ARG A 220 15.47 8.21 13.27
C ARG A 220 15.29 8.98 14.57
N LYS A 221 14.62 8.35 15.53
CA LYS A 221 14.42 8.93 16.88
C LYS A 221 15.72 8.93 17.70
N ASP A 222 16.60 7.96 17.47
CA ASP A 222 17.81 7.73 18.25
C ASP A 222 19.04 8.53 17.75
N HIS A 223 19.17 8.78 16.45
CA HIS A 223 20.35 9.47 15.89
C HIS A 223 20.07 10.35 14.65
N LEU A 224 18.89 11.00 14.61
CA LEU A 224 18.37 11.90 13.58
C LEU A 224 18.00 11.27 12.23
N PHE A 225 18.92 10.67 11.49
CA PHE A 225 18.61 10.01 10.23
C PHE A 225 19.65 8.96 9.80
N ASP A 226 19.17 8.01 9.00
CA ASP A 226 19.95 7.10 8.18
C ASP A 226 19.83 7.50 6.71
N VAL A 227 20.86 7.16 5.92
CA VAL A 227 20.87 7.23 4.47
C VAL A 227 21.15 5.84 3.93
N PHE A 228 20.33 5.41 2.98
CA PHE A 228 20.49 4.16 2.27
C PHE A 228 20.83 4.45 0.81
N LEU A 229 21.96 3.88 0.37
CA LEU A 229 22.44 3.87 -1.02
C LEU A 229 22.84 2.44 -1.39
N PRO A 230 22.96 2.10 -2.69
CA PRO A 230 23.34 0.76 -3.12
C PRO A 230 24.65 0.28 -2.46
N GLY A 231 24.54 -0.73 -1.58
CA GLY A 231 25.67 -1.30 -0.85
C GLY A 231 26.27 -0.43 0.26
N LEU A 232 25.59 0.65 0.67
CA LEU A 232 26.09 1.61 1.65
C LEU A 232 24.97 2.12 2.57
N VAL A 233 25.25 2.14 3.87
CA VAL A 233 24.39 2.81 4.85
C VAL A 233 25.21 3.86 5.58
N CYS A 234 24.68 5.08 5.64
CA CYS A 234 25.27 6.15 6.43
C CYS A 234 24.35 6.54 7.59
N ARG A 235 24.93 6.74 8.77
CA ARG A 235 24.18 7.12 9.99
C ARG A 235 24.65 8.47 10.47
N SER A 236 23.72 9.37 10.81
CA SER A 236 24.08 10.68 11.37
C SER A 236 24.36 10.63 12.87
N SER A 237 25.06 11.65 13.38
CA SER A 237 25.12 11.92 14.82
C SER A 237 23.80 12.50 15.33
N GLY A 238 23.48 12.26 16.60
CA GLY A 238 22.28 12.82 17.25
C GLY A 238 22.40 14.27 17.72
N SER A 239 23.58 14.89 17.60
CA SER A 239 23.87 16.23 18.10
C SER A 239 24.68 17.06 17.12
N ALA A 240 24.62 18.39 17.28
CA ALA A 240 25.39 19.35 16.50
C ALA A 240 26.85 19.46 17.02
N PRO A 241 27.86 19.66 16.15
CA PRO A 241 27.74 19.69 14.69
C PRO A 241 27.37 18.30 14.14
N LEU A 242 26.51 18.28 13.12
CA LEU A 242 26.10 17.02 12.52
C LEU A 242 27.30 16.38 11.84
N SER A 243 27.49 15.10 12.08
CA SER A 243 28.45 14.27 11.35
C SER A 243 27.73 13.03 10.84
N MET A 244 28.34 12.35 9.88
CA MET A 244 27.78 11.16 9.27
C MET A 244 28.88 10.13 9.07
N ASN A 245 28.61 8.89 9.45
CA ASN A 245 29.52 7.77 9.23
C ASN A 245 28.88 6.77 8.27
N CYS A 246 29.58 6.48 7.17
CA CYS A 246 29.12 5.57 6.14
C CYS A 246 29.90 4.26 6.19
N GLN A 247 29.18 3.14 6.10
CA GLN A 247 29.76 1.80 6.04
C GLN A 247 29.11 0.99 4.93
N GLN A 248 29.88 0.07 4.34
CA GLN A 248 29.31 -0.92 3.42
C GLN A 248 28.28 -1.75 4.18
N SER A 249 27.13 -1.94 3.55
CA SER A 249 26.05 -2.70 4.16
C SER A 249 25.11 -3.24 3.10
N ASP A 250 24.68 -4.49 3.32
CA ASP A 250 23.59 -5.16 2.61
C ASP A 250 22.31 -5.17 3.46
N ASP A 251 22.25 -4.33 4.51
CA ASP A 251 21.08 -4.21 5.38
C ASP A 251 19.84 -3.84 4.56
N PRO A 252 18.67 -4.42 4.90
CA PRO A 252 17.44 -4.13 4.19
C PRO A 252 17.04 -2.67 4.38
N TRP A 253 16.63 -2.00 3.30
CA TRP A 253 16.21 -0.61 3.37
C TRP A 253 14.79 -0.53 3.91
N PRO A 254 14.47 0.48 4.75
CA PRO A 254 13.10 0.73 5.15
C PRO A 254 12.25 1.02 3.92
N ILE A 255 11.02 0.50 3.88
CA ILE A 255 10.08 0.69 2.76
C ILE A 255 9.07 1.79 3.09
N GLN A 256 8.58 1.84 4.33
CA GLN A 256 7.61 2.86 4.77
C GLN A 256 8.09 3.50 6.07
N THR A 257 7.19 3.96 6.94
CA THR A 257 7.52 4.63 8.20
C THR A 257 8.10 3.64 9.21
N GLU A 258 8.77 4.17 10.24
CA GLU A 258 9.37 3.36 11.31
C GLU A 258 8.31 2.49 12.00
N ASP A 259 7.11 3.03 12.20
CA ASP A 259 5.99 2.34 12.84
C ASP A 259 5.41 1.21 11.96
N ALA A 260 5.54 1.30 10.63
CA ALA A 260 5.15 0.22 9.73
C ALA A 260 6.15 -0.95 9.74
N GLY A 261 7.40 -0.67 10.12
CA GLY A 261 8.42 -1.65 10.44
C GLY A 261 8.80 -2.61 9.31
N LEU A 262 8.46 -2.31 8.04
CA LEU A 262 8.79 -3.17 6.91
C LEU A 262 10.04 -2.66 6.18
N SER A 263 11.03 -3.53 6.06
CA SER A 263 12.22 -3.31 5.24
C SER A 263 12.35 -4.38 4.16
N GLY A 264 13.05 -4.04 3.06
CA GLY A 264 13.29 -4.94 1.94
C GLY A 264 14.75 -4.92 1.50
N PHE A 265 15.26 -6.06 1.03
CA PHE A 265 16.60 -6.11 0.47
C PHE A 265 16.64 -5.45 -0.91
N PHE A 266 17.50 -4.45 -1.07
CA PHE A 266 17.68 -3.72 -2.31
C PHE A 266 18.78 -4.36 -3.16
N SER A 267 18.60 -4.44 -4.48
CA SER A 267 19.63 -4.96 -5.38
C SER A 267 20.64 -3.84 -5.70
N PRO A 268 21.93 -3.94 -5.30
CA PRO A 268 22.85 -2.82 -5.49
C PRO A 268 23.21 -2.55 -6.97
N THR A 269 22.95 -3.52 -7.86
CA THR A 269 23.24 -3.44 -9.30
C THR A 269 22.00 -3.20 -10.16
N ARG A 270 20.80 -3.20 -9.56
CA ARG A 270 19.52 -3.05 -10.26
C ARG A 270 18.59 -2.18 -9.40
N ASP A 271 17.95 -1.18 -9.99
CA ASP A 271 17.07 -0.27 -9.23
C ASP A 271 15.72 -0.92 -8.84
N PHE A 272 15.75 -1.96 -8.00
CA PHE A 272 14.57 -2.61 -7.43
C PHE A 272 14.91 -3.38 -6.14
N PHE A 273 13.87 -3.64 -5.35
CA PHE A 273 13.91 -4.52 -4.19
C PHE A 273 13.72 -5.98 -4.62
N THR A 274 14.56 -6.87 -4.09
CA THR A 274 14.60 -8.29 -4.49
C THR A 274 13.34 -9.08 -4.13
N GLY A 275 12.50 -8.51 -3.26
CA GLY A 275 11.30 -9.17 -2.73
C GLY A 275 11.51 -9.82 -1.36
N ALA A 276 12.75 -9.98 -0.87
CA ALA A 276 13.00 -10.45 0.49
C ALA A 276 12.65 -9.35 1.52
N LEU A 277 11.82 -9.69 2.51
CA LEU A 277 11.25 -8.75 3.49
C LEU A 277 11.71 -9.05 4.92
N VAL A 278 12.01 -8.00 5.69
CA VAL A 278 12.44 -8.10 7.10
C VAL A 278 11.84 -6.97 7.95
N PRO A 279 11.18 -7.30 9.07
CA PRO A 279 10.45 -8.55 9.27
C PRO A 279 9.51 -8.82 8.07
N GLY A 280 9.17 -10.09 7.84
CA GLY A 280 8.12 -10.38 6.88
C GLY A 280 6.74 -9.93 7.36
N ILE A 281 5.78 -9.83 6.44
CA ILE A 281 4.38 -9.53 6.73
C ILE A 281 3.74 -10.79 7.31
N LEU A 282 3.45 -10.80 8.61
CA LEU A 282 3.03 -12.01 9.35
C LEU A 282 3.97 -13.20 9.09
N LYS A 283 3.48 -14.24 8.39
CA LYS A 283 4.25 -15.44 8.03
C LYS A 283 4.95 -15.31 6.68
N GLN A 284 4.57 -14.34 5.86
CA GLN A 284 5.11 -14.13 4.53
C GLN A 284 6.43 -13.35 4.60
N ARG A 285 7.54 -14.02 4.29
CA ARG A 285 8.90 -13.43 4.29
C ARG A 285 9.34 -12.87 2.94
N SER A 286 8.52 -13.03 1.91
CA SER A 286 8.83 -12.59 0.55
C SER A 286 7.61 -12.02 -0.17
N ALA A 287 7.87 -11.02 -1.00
CA ALA A 287 7.02 -10.52 -2.07
C ALA A 287 7.71 -10.79 -3.43
N PRO A 288 7.01 -10.63 -4.57
CA PRO A 288 7.67 -10.50 -5.86
C PRO A 288 8.69 -9.36 -5.84
N ALA A 289 9.70 -9.37 -6.71
CA ALA A 289 10.61 -8.22 -6.84
C ALA A 289 9.81 -6.96 -7.22
N PHE A 290 10.12 -5.82 -6.59
CA PHE A 290 9.28 -4.62 -6.67
C PHE A 290 10.09 -3.33 -6.70
N TYR A 291 9.51 -2.30 -7.29
CA TYR A 291 10.10 -0.96 -7.34
C TYR A 291 9.75 -0.14 -6.09
N SER A 292 8.51 -0.19 -5.64
CA SER A 292 8.03 0.56 -4.49
C SER A 292 6.87 -0.19 -3.81
N ALA A 293 6.55 0.22 -2.59
CA ALA A 293 5.47 -0.39 -1.83
C ALA A 293 4.81 0.61 -0.87
N ALA A 294 3.53 0.39 -0.61
CA ALA A 294 2.71 1.21 0.27
C ALA A 294 1.91 0.33 1.22
N GLY A 295 2.02 0.58 2.52
CA GLY A 295 1.18 -0.05 3.54
C GLY A 295 -0.10 0.74 3.77
N VAL A 296 -1.25 0.07 3.70
CA VAL A 296 -2.57 0.60 4.01
C VAL A 296 -3.07 -0.08 5.29
N PRO A 297 -2.95 0.58 6.46
CA PRO A 297 -3.41 0.02 7.72
C PRO A 297 -4.91 -0.30 7.70
N ARG A 298 -5.27 -1.47 8.20
CA ARG A 298 -6.65 -1.90 8.50
C ARG A 298 -6.79 -2.15 10.00
N HIS A 299 -7.99 -2.47 10.43
CA HIS A 299 -8.28 -2.71 11.84
C HIS A 299 -7.39 -3.81 12.46
N ASN A 300 -7.14 -4.91 11.73
CA ASN A 300 -6.45 -6.10 12.25
C ASN A 300 -5.14 -6.46 11.54
N TYR A 301 -4.82 -5.78 10.43
CA TYR A 301 -3.64 -6.07 9.62
C TYR A 301 -3.28 -4.85 8.77
N THR A 302 -2.11 -4.85 8.15
CA THR A 302 -1.76 -3.87 7.11
C THR A 302 -1.82 -4.56 5.76
N LEU A 303 -2.61 -4.00 4.84
CA LEU A 303 -2.59 -4.42 3.45
C LEU A 303 -1.41 -3.75 2.76
N TRP A 304 -0.43 -4.53 2.35
CA TRP A 304 0.74 -4.05 1.63
C TRP A 304 0.52 -4.16 0.14
N LEU A 305 0.73 -3.05 -0.55
CA LEU A 305 0.72 -2.96 -2.01
C LEU A 305 2.16 -2.91 -2.50
N PHE A 306 2.49 -3.72 -3.50
CA PHE A 306 3.81 -3.77 -4.13
C PHE A 306 3.67 -3.52 -5.63
N ALA A 307 4.32 -2.47 -6.13
CA ALA A 307 4.46 -2.22 -7.57
C ALA A 307 5.59 -3.12 -8.11
N ALA A 308 5.22 -4.29 -8.62
CA ALA A 308 6.17 -5.32 -8.99
C ALA A 308 6.91 -5.01 -10.30
N VAL A 309 8.10 -5.58 -10.47
CA VAL A 309 8.93 -5.38 -11.67
C VAL A 309 8.31 -5.95 -12.94
N ASP A 310 7.32 -6.84 -12.81
CA ASP A 310 6.55 -7.39 -13.94
C ASP A 310 5.41 -6.47 -14.41
N GLY A 311 5.25 -5.30 -13.77
CA GLY A 311 4.21 -4.32 -14.10
C GLY A 311 2.86 -4.61 -13.45
N THR A 312 2.79 -5.58 -12.54
CA THR A 312 1.58 -5.90 -11.79
C THR A 312 1.59 -5.29 -10.39
N LEU A 313 0.41 -5.12 -9.82
CA LEU A 313 0.23 -4.65 -8.45
C LEU A 313 -0.14 -5.84 -7.57
N HIS A 314 0.73 -6.16 -6.62
CA HIS A 314 0.54 -7.25 -5.66
C HIS A 314 0.05 -6.73 -4.31
N LEU A 315 -0.95 -7.41 -3.75
CA LEU A 315 -1.66 -7.05 -2.52
C LEU A 315 -1.49 -8.16 -1.48
N LEU A 316 -0.64 -7.90 -0.49
CA LEU A 316 -0.21 -8.86 0.52
C LEU A 316 -0.74 -8.46 1.90
N ASP A 317 -1.33 -9.40 2.63
CA ASP A 317 -1.69 -9.26 4.05
C ASP A 317 -0.85 -10.17 4.97
N GLY A 318 0.12 -10.89 4.39
CA GLY A 318 0.94 -11.87 5.10
C GLY A 318 0.39 -13.30 5.09
N ILE A 319 -0.75 -13.50 4.43
CA ILE A 319 -1.42 -14.80 4.23
C ILE A 319 -1.73 -15.01 2.74
N ASN A 320 -2.26 -13.99 2.10
CA ASN A 320 -2.69 -13.98 0.70
C ASN A 320 -1.81 -13.04 -0.10
N ASP A 321 -1.41 -13.49 -1.29
CA ASP A 321 -0.82 -12.67 -2.34
C ASP A 321 -1.83 -12.60 -3.49
N GLN A 322 -2.45 -11.42 -3.65
CA GLN A 322 -3.42 -11.17 -4.71
C GLN A 322 -2.86 -10.18 -5.72
N VAL A 323 -2.96 -10.51 -7.00
CA VAL A 323 -2.68 -9.55 -8.07
C VAL A 323 -3.94 -8.74 -8.36
N ALA A 324 -3.88 -7.41 -8.23
CA ALA A 324 -4.99 -6.55 -8.66
C ALA A 324 -5.09 -6.56 -10.19
N ALA A 325 -6.30 -6.79 -10.70
CA ALA A 325 -6.55 -6.80 -12.13
C ALA A 325 -6.53 -5.37 -12.70
N LYS A 326 -5.78 -5.16 -13.79
CA LYS A 326 -5.83 -3.97 -14.67
C LYS A 326 -5.73 -2.62 -13.94
N VAL A 327 -4.62 -2.39 -13.24
CA VAL A 327 -4.29 -1.08 -12.70
C VAL A 327 -3.21 -0.44 -13.58
N HIS A 328 -3.47 0.76 -14.11
CA HIS A 328 -2.53 1.49 -14.98
C HIS A 328 -1.62 2.40 -14.15
N TRP A 329 -0.99 1.85 -13.12
CA TRP A 329 -0.01 2.57 -12.30
C TRP A 329 1.38 2.43 -12.87
N GLY A 330 2.23 3.41 -12.58
CA GLY A 330 3.67 3.34 -12.76
C GLY A 330 4.36 2.57 -11.63
N SER A 331 5.69 2.68 -11.60
CA SER A 331 6.56 1.94 -10.69
C SER A 331 6.64 2.53 -9.28
N ASP A 332 6.07 3.71 -9.05
CA ASP A 332 6.21 4.48 -7.82
C ASP A 332 4.86 4.66 -7.12
N ILE A 333 4.74 4.07 -5.94
CA ILE A 333 3.59 4.18 -5.05
C ILE A 333 4.03 4.56 -3.64
N ALA A 334 3.22 5.37 -2.96
CA ALA A 334 3.44 5.76 -1.57
C ALA A 334 2.11 5.88 -0.81
N GLY A 335 2.10 5.48 0.45
CA GLY A 335 0.95 5.67 1.34
C GLY A 335 0.90 7.09 1.89
N LEU A 336 -0.31 7.62 2.09
CA LEU A 336 -0.55 8.88 2.78
C LEU A 336 -1.93 8.92 3.43
N ARG A 337 -2.13 9.75 4.44
CA ARG A 337 -3.41 9.96 5.12
C ARG A 337 -3.80 11.43 5.14
N THR A 338 -5.09 11.70 5.20
CA THR A 338 -5.61 13.06 5.38
C THR A 338 -6.53 13.13 6.58
N ALA A 339 -6.54 14.26 7.28
CA ALA A 339 -7.37 14.42 8.49
C ALA A 339 -8.88 14.44 8.18
N CYS A 340 -9.25 14.83 6.97
CA CYS A 340 -10.65 14.98 6.58
C CYS A 340 -11.31 13.68 6.10
N ARG A 341 -10.55 12.58 6.01
CA ARG A 341 -11.07 11.29 5.55
C ARG A 341 -10.43 10.13 6.32
N PRO A 342 -11.23 9.19 6.85
CA PRO A 342 -10.67 8.04 7.54
C PRO A 342 -9.91 7.11 6.60
N GLY A 343 -8.88 6.45 7.14
CA GLY A 343 -8.06 5.47 6.41
C GLY A 343 -6.89 6.09 5.66
N ALA A 344 -5.99 5.22 5.19
CA ALA A 344 -4.86 5.61 4.35
C ALA A 344 -5.23 5.48 2.87
N GLN A 345 -4.74 6.43 2.07
CA GLN A 345 -4.76 6.43 0.63
C GLN A 345 -3.38 6.01 0.09
N VAL A 346 -3.34 5.65 -1.18
CA VAL A 346 -2.12 5.36 -1.93
C VAL A 346 -2.02 6.37 -3.07
N ALA A 347 -0.96 7.17 -3.08
CA ALA A 347 -0.57 7.94 -4.25
C ALA A 347 0.21 7.02 -5.19
N ALA A 348 -0.21 6.98 -6.46
CA ALA A 348 0.46 6.19 -7.48
C ALA A 348 0.81 7.08 -8.68
N THR A 349 1.99 6.85 -9.25
CA THR A 349 2.37 7.47 -10.52
C THR A 349 1.58 6.88 -11.67
N MET A 350 1.36 7.68 -12.70
CA MET A 350 0.70 7.30 -13.93
C MET A 350 1.31 8.08 -15.09
N GLN A 351 1.28 7.49 -16.27
CA GLN A 351 1.71 8.16 -17.48
C GLN A 351 0.67 9.20 -17.94
N GLN A 352 1.14 10.39 -18.32
CA GLN A 352 0.36 11.39 -19.05
C GLN A 352 0.45 11.16 -20.57
N GLU A 353 -0.53 11.65 -21.32
CA GLU A 353 -0.57 11.51 -22.79
C GLU A 353 0.60 12.24 -23.49
N ASP A 354 1.11 13.31 -22.88
CA ASP A 354 2.20 14.15 -23.39
C ASP A 354 3.61 13.65 -23.02
N GLY A 355 3.70 12.60 -22.21
CA GLY A 355 4.93 11.91 -21.84
C GLY A 355 5.55 12.31 -20.50
N GLY A 356 4.91 13.18 -19.72
CA GLY A 356 5.23 13.40 -18.30
C GLY A 356 4.51 12.40 -17.38
N ASP A 357 4.81 12.45 -16.08
CA ASP A 357 4.10 11.66 -15.07
C ASP A 357 3.02 12.49 -14.36
N ALA A 358 1.95 11.83 -13.94
CA ALA A 358 0.94 12.38 -13.06
C ALA A 358 0.84 11.53 -11.80
N LEU A 359 0.35 12.14 -10.73
CA LEU A 359 -0.02 11.43 -9.50
C LEU A 359 -1.54 11.40 -9.35
N GLN A 360 -2.05 10.29 -8.82
CA GLN A 360 -3.44 10.18 -8.41
C GLN A 360 -3.52 9.38 -7.12
N ALA A 361 -4.45 9.78 -6.25
CA ALA A 361 -4.71 9.09 -5.00
C ALA A 361 -5.82 8.07 -5.18
N PHE A 362 -5.61 6.93 -4.54
CA PHE A 362 -6.51 5.80 -4.54
C PHE A 362 -6.81 5.38 -3.10
N GLU A 363 -8.05 5.02 -2.86
CA GLU A 363 -8.38 4.12 -1.76
C GLU A 363 -8.37 2.71 -2.29
N VAL A 364 -8.15 1.73 -1.41
CA VAL A 364 -8.09 0.33 -1.82
C VAL A 364 -9.13 -0.47 -1.05
N PRO A 365 -10.41 -0.07 -1.01
CA PRO A 365 -11.42 -0.88 -0.34
C PRO A 365 -11.38 -2.27 -0.96
N ASP A 366 -11.40 -3.29 -0.10
CA ASP A 366 -11.62 -4.66 -0.57
C ASP A 366 -10.61 -5.17 -1.59
N ARG A 367 -9.38 -4.66 -1.49
CA ARG A 367 -8.27 -5.02 -2.38
C ARG A 367 -8.52 -4.59 -3.85
N GLU A 368 -9.41 -3.62 -4.07
CA GLU A 368 -9.65 -2.99 -5.36
C GLU A 368 -9.28 -1.51 -5.29
N PRO A 369 -8.26 -1.05 -6.04
CA PRO A 369 -7.92 0.36 -6.06
C PRO A 369 -9.00 1.21 -6.75
N LEU A 370 -9.58 2.15 -6.00
CA LEU A 370 -10.55 3.13 -6.45
C LEU A 370 -9.95 4.53 -6.41
N ALA A 371 -9.97 5.23 -7.54
CA ALA A 371 -9.49 6.61 -7.61
C ALA A 371 -10.37 7.53 -6.75
N VAL A 372 -9.73 8.32 -5.89
CA VAL A 372 -10.41 9.26 -4.98
C VAL A 372 -9.98 10.71 -5.20
N SER A 373 -9.02 10.95 -6.10
CA SER A 373 -8.63 12.30 -6.55
C SER A 373 -8.65 12.43 -8.07
N GLY A 374 -8.60 13.66 -8.56
CA GLY A 374 -8.16 13.95 -9.92
C GLY A 374 -6.69 13.58 -10.13
N LYS A 375 -6.24 13.59 -11.40
CA LYS A 375 -4.82 13.47 -11.75
C LYS A 375 -4.12 14.81 -11.49
N LEU A 376 -3.05 14.79 -10.71
CA LEU A 376 -2.12 15.90 -10.55
C LEU A 376 -1.01 15.74 -11.58
N ALA A 377 -1.03 16.58 -12.62
CA ALA A 377 0.05 16.62 -13.61
C ALA A 377 1.34 17.14 -12.97
N LEU A 378 2.47 16.47 -13.25
CA LEU A 378 3.80 16.91 -12.85
C LEU A 378 4.58 17.38 -14.08
N SER A 379 5.55 18.27 -13.89
CA SER A 379 6.34 18.89 -14.96
C SER A 379 7.40 17.97 -15.59
N GLY A 380 7.31 16.65 -15.40
CA GLY A 380 8.30 15.70 -15.86
C GLY A 380 8.14 14.31 -15.25
N ASN A 381 9.23 13.56 -15.18
CA ASN A 381 9.22 12.16 -14.79
C ASN A 381 9.57 12.03 -13.30
N VAL A 382 8.83 11.20 -12.56
CA VAL A 382 9.10 10.91 -11.16
C VAL A 382 10.31 9.97 -11.05
N SER A 383 11.32 10.41 -10.30
CA SER A 383 12.53 9.62 -10.01
C SER A 383 12.51 9.02 -8.60
N ALA A 384 11.74 9.58 -7.68
CA ALA A 384 11.52 9.02 -6.36
C ALA A 384 10.16 9.44 -5.80
N LEU A 385 9.50 8.53 -5.09
CA LEU A 385 8.25 8.77 -4.37
C LEU A 385 8.28 8.04 -3.03
N TRP A 386 8.19 8.77 -1.90
CA TRP A 386 8.27 8.18 -0.57
C TRP A 386 7.23 8.76 0.39
N THR A 387 6.66 7.90 1.24
CA THR A 387 5.81 8.34 2.36
C THR A 387 6.65 9.08 3.41
N THR A 388 6.20 10.26 3.86
CA THR A 388 6.87 10.96 4.97
C THR A 388 6.77 10.17 6.27
N GLN A 389 7.65 10.43 7.25
CA GLN A 389 7.60 9.76 8.54
C GLN A 389 6.25 9.95 9.26
N ALA A 390 5.65 11.13 9.14
CA ALA A 390 4.33 11.42 9.67
C ALA A 390 3.18 10.78 8.88
N GLY A 391 3.45 10.25 7.68
CA GLY A 391 2.49 9.53 6.85
C GLY A 391 1.32 10.36 6.32
N ASP A 392 1.33 11.68 6.52
CA ASP A 392 0.32 12.65 6.08
C ASP A 392 0.64 13.31 4.73
N ALA A 393 1.85 13.05 4.23
CA ALA A 393 2.38 13.59 2.99
C ALA A 393 3.24 12.55 2.28
N VAL A 394 3.55 12.85 1.01
CA VAL A 394 4.49 12.12 0.18
C VAL A 394 5.55 13.08 -0.33
N THR A 395 6.80 12.66 -0.34
CA THR A 395 7.87 13.37 -1.05
C THR A 395 7.96 12.81 -2.46
N ALA A 396 8.05 13.70 -3.46
CA ALA A 396 8.34 13.34 -4.84
C ALA A 396 9.56 14.09 -5.32
N VAL A 397 10.39 13.40 -6.09
CA VAL A 397 11.44 14.03 -6.90
C VAL A 397 11.06 13.87 -8.36
N VAL A 398 11.07 14.98 -9.10
CA VAL A 398 10.69 15.04 -10.51
C VAL A 398 11.85 15.58 -11.33
N LEU A 399 12.26 14.86 -12.37
CA LEU A 399 13.14 15.42 -13.40
C LEU A 399 12.30 16.27 -14.34
N ASN A 400 12.36 17.59 -14.14
CA ASN A 400 11.59 18.55 -14.89
C ASN A 400 12.03 18.57 -16.36
N SER A 401 11.08 18.35 -17.28
CA SER A 401 11.38 18.23 -18.70
C SER A 401 11.63 19.58 -19.38
N ASP A 402 11.16 20.68 -18.79
CA ASP A 402 11.30 22.03 -19.33
C ASP A 402 12.65 22.65 -18.92
N THR A 403 13.05 22.45 -17.66
CA THR A 403 14.27 23.06 -17.10
C THR A 403 15.47 22.13 -17.09
N GLY A 404 15.24 20.80 -17.08
CA GLY A 404 16.28 19.79 -16.86
C GLY A 404 16.73 19.66 -15.41
N ASN A 405 16.14 20.42 -14.47
CA ASN A 405 16.43 20.34 -13.04
C ASN A 405 15.66 19.19 -12.36
N TYR A 406 16.13 18.82 -11.18
CA TYR A 406 15.41 17.98 -10.24
C TYR A 406 14.60 18.86 -9.27
N ASP A 407 13.29 18.69 -9.30
CA ASP A 407 12.34 19.38 -8.42
C ASP A 407 11.93 18.45 -7.27
N ALA A 408 12.17 18.88 -6.03
CA ALA A 408 11.67 18.24 -4.82
C ALA A 408 10.31 18.84 -4.44
N LEU A 409 9.29 17.98 -4.36
CA LEU A 409 7.90 18.35 -4.10
C LEU A 409 7.38 17.62 -2.87
N GLN A 410 6.71 18.34 -1.98
CA GLN A 410 5.89 17.74 -0.93
C GLN A 410 4.43 17.70 -1.38
N ILE A 411 3.83 16.51 -1.37
CA ILE A 411 2.47 16.28 -1.87
C ILE A 411 1.56 15.87 -0.73
N ASN A 412 0.46 16.61 -0.55
CA ASN A 412 -0.52 16.37 0.50
C ASN A 412 -1.91 16.17 -0.10
N LEU A 413 -2.80 15.50 0.64
CA LEU A 413 -4.22 15.38 0.31
C LEU A 413 -5.05 16.41 1.06
N THR A 414 -5.85 17.15 0.30
CA THR A 414 -6.83 18.10 0.81
C THR A 414 -8.24 17.66 0.42
N CYS A 415 -9.23 17.95 1.26
CA CYS A 415 -10.63 17.72 0.86
C CYS A 415 -11.09 18.84 -0.07
N ALA A 416 -11.85 18.49 -1.10
CA ALA A 416 -12.63 19.48 -1.84
C ALA A 416 -13.57 20.21 -0.86
N GLN A 417 -13.53 21.54 -0.88
CA GLN A 417 -14.45 22.38 -0.12
C GLN A 417 -15.87 22.28 -0.69
#